data_AF-A0AAJ3UCF9-F1
#
_entry.id   AF-A0AAJ3UCF9-F1
#
_cell.length_a   1.000
_cell.length_b   1.000
_cell.length_c   1.000
_cell.angle_alpha   90.00
_cell.angle_beta   90.00
_cell.angle_gamma   90.00
#
_symmetry.space_group_name_H-M   'P 1'
#
loop_
_entity.id
_entity.type
_entity.pdbx_description
1 polymer ?
#
loop_
_entity_poly.entity_id
_entity_poly.type
_entity_poly.pdbx_seq_one_letter_code
_entity_poly.pdbx_strand_id
1 'polypeptide(L)'
;MAERFRWTRRGYTAQLELPEVRLLRGLVRDVVALLEGRRADVRPAEADPAEAPAAEDGVDTPEDPPAAPPSVSAAQDAGPVAGLDASDAAFWGLVSGLHLSQDPEPQRSAPTDPAVARLLPDAMPQAGAAEQGAHRALTEDALSEGKLADARLALELLRSTRVEVPHDQAPAFGRALNDVRLVLAARLGVETEEDAARVHAVDDWRSAEDVESTMALLYNFTSWLLETLMTEMLSELPEGADESAPGAGDAEDEQ
;
A
#
# COMPACT_ATOMS: atom_id res chain seq x y z
N MET A 1 32.61 -9.10 -6.50
CA MET A 1 31.64 -8.02 -6.79
C MET A 1 30.47 -8.68 -7.50
N ALA A 2 29.25 -8.35 -7.10
CA ALA A 2 28.03 -8.94 -7.66
C ALA A 2 28.03 -9.05 -9.19
N GLU A 3 27.57 -10.18 -9.71
CA GLU A 3 27.22 -10.37 -11.11
C GLU A 3 25.73 -10.13 -11.33
N ARG A 4 25.40 -9.48 -12.45
CA ARG A 4 24.03 -9.18 -12.87
C ARG A 4 23.17 -10.44 -13.01
N PHE A 5 21.86 -10.30 -12.87
CA PHE A 5 20.93 -11.36 -13.24
C PHE A 5 21.10 -11.75 -14.72
N ARG A 6 20.97 -13.05 -14.97
CA ARG A 6 20.93 -13.64 -16.31
C ARG A 6 19.79 -14.63 -16.39
N TRP A 7 19.14 -14.64 -17.55
CA TRP A 7 18.16 -15.65 -17.89
C TRP A 7 18.73 -17.07 -17.88
N THR A 8 17.92 -18.01 -17.40
CA THR A 8 18.16 -19.45 -17.49
C THR A 8 16.84 -20.19 -17.74
N ARG A 9 16.93 -21.46 -18.12
CA ARG A 9 15.73 -22.33 -18.28
C ARG A 9 14.90 -22.50 -17.01
N ARG A 10 15.46 -22.22 -15.83
CA ARG A 10 14.80 -22.45 -14.53
C ARG A 10 14.41 -21.15 -13.82
N GLY A 11 14.62 -19.99 -14.44
CA GLY A 11 14.48 -18.68 -13.80
C GLY A 11 15.67 -17.78 -14.10
N TYR A 12 15.94 -16.84 -13.21
CA TYR A 12 17.06 -15.90 -13.29
C TYR A 12 18.13 -16.27 -12.27
N THR A 13 19.40 -16.08 -12.63
CA THR A 13 20.51 -16.31 -11.71
C THR A 13 21.45 -15.11 -11.61
N ALA A 14 21.88 -14.79 -10.40
CA ALA A 14 22.89 -13.79 -10.09
C ALA A 14 23.92 -14.38 -9.12
N GLN A 15 25.16 -13.92 -9.19
CA GLN A 15 26.22 -14.32 -8.28
C GLN A 15 26.57 -13.14 -7.38
N LEU A 16 26.27 -13.24 -6.10
CA LEU A 16 26.58 -12.22 -5.08
C LEU A 16 27.74 -12.69 -4.20
N GLU A 17 28.42 -11.74 -3.57
CA GLU A 17 29.40 -12.00 -2.53
C GLU A 17 28.71 -12.27 -1.18
N LEU A 18 29.41 -12.97 -0.28
CA LEU A 18 28.86 -13.29 1.04
C LEU A 18 28.45 -12.04 1.86
N PRO A 19 29.22 -10.93 1.86
CA PRO A 19 28.79 -9.69 2.50
C PRO A 19 27.53 -9.08 1.87
N GLU A 20 27.42 -9.09 0.53
CA GLU A 20 26.28 -8.53 -0.21
C GLU A 20 24.98 -9.29 0.15
N VAL A 21 25.02 -10.62 0.17
CA VAL A 21 23.87 -11.44 0.59
C VAL A 21 23.48 -11.14 2.04
N ARG A 22 24.46 -11.03 2.95
CA ARG A 22 24.18 -10.71 4.36
C ARG A 22 23.52 -9.35 4.51
N LEU A 23 23.99 -8.34 3.77
CA LEU A 23 23.42 -7.00 3.78
C LEU A 23 21.99 -6.99 3.24
N LEU A 24 21.73 -7.59 2.08
CA LEU A 24 20.38 -7.70 1.52
C LEU A 24 19.42 -8.41 2.48
N ARG A 25 19.85 -9.52 3.09
CA ARG A 25 19.04 -10.21 4.09
C ARG A 25 18.80 -9.38 5.34
N GLY A 26 19.72 -8.51 5.72
CA GLY A 26 19.53 -7.54 6.81
C GLY A 26 18.43 -6.57 6.44
N LEU A 27 18.57 -5.91 5.29
CA LEU A 27 17.61 -4.94 4.78
C LEU A 27 16.19 -5.52 4.61
N VAL A 28 16.06 -6.72 4.07
CA VAL A 28 14.75 -7.38 3.94
C VAL A 28 14.15 -7.68 5.32
N ARG A 29 14.95 -8.02 6.33
CA ARG A 29 14.45 -8.17 7.71
C ARG A 29 14.03 -6.85 8.33
N ASP A 30 14.73 -5.76 8.02
CA ASP A 30 14.35 -4.42 8.49
C ASP A 30 12.99 -4.00 7.89
N VAL A 31 12.75 -4.30 6.61
CA VAL A 31 11.42 -4.12 5.99
C VAL A 31 10.34 -4.94 6.70
N VAL A 32 10.63 -6.21 7.00
CA VAL A 32 9.70 -7.07 7.78
C VAL A 32 9.40 -6.44 9.14
N ALA A 33 10.42 -5.99 9.87
CA ALA A 33 10.25 -5.38 11.18
C ALA A 33 9.43 -4.09 11.11
N LEU A 34 9.62 -3.25 10.09
CA LEU A 34 8.83 -2.04 9.85
C LEU A 34 7.35 -2.37 9.62
N LEU A 35 7.07 -3.34 8.75
CA LEU A 35 5.70 -3.75 8.43
C LEU A 35 5.00 -4.44 9.60
N GLU A 36 5.70 -5.31 10.33
CA GLU A 36 5.16 -5.94 11.54
C GLU A 36 4.89 -4.91 12.64
N GLY A 37 5.78 -3.91 12.80
CA GLY A 37 5.56 -2.78 13.70
C GLY A 37 4.32 -1.97 13.33
N ARG A 38 4.11 -1.70 12.04
CA ARG A 38 2.92 -0.99 11.56
C ARG A 38 1.63 -1.76 11.81
N ARG A 39 1.63 -3.08 11.60
CA ARG A 39 0.44 -3.92 11.86
C ARG A 39 0.09 -4.00 13.34
N ALA A 40 1.08 -3.90 14.23
CA ALA A 40 0.85 -3.85 15.67
C ALA A 40 0.33 -2.48 16.16
N ASP A 41 0.55 -1.41 15.39
CA ASP A 41 0.06 -0.05 15.66
C ASP A 41 -1.42 0.11 15.27
N VAL A 42 -2.29 -0.69 15.92
CA VAL A 42 -3.74 -0.51 15.88
C VAL A 42 -4.14 0.23 17.14
N ARG A 43 -4.35 1.55 17.03
CA ARG A 43 -5.00 2.29 18.12
C ARG A 43 -6.47 1.91 18.15
N PRO A 44 -7.06 1.59 19.32
CA PRO A 44 -8.51 1.62 19.45
C PRO A 44 -8.98 3.03 19.08
N ALA A 45 -10.12 3.13 18.40
CA ALA A 45 -10.73 4.42 18.09
C ALA A 45 -10.74 5.24 19.38
N GLU A 46 -10.03 6.38 19.40
CA GLU A 46 -10.11 7.31 20.51
C GLU A 46 -11.59 7.67 20.64
N ALA A 47 -12.22 7.18 21.72
CA ALA A 47 -13.50 7.71 22.13
C ALA A 47 -13.31 9.21 22.26
N ASP A 48 -14.12 9.96 21.53
CA ASP A 48 -14.11 11.41 21.53
C ASP A 48 -13.98 11.90 22.98
N PRO A 49 -12.96 12.71 23.34
CA PRO A 49 -12.83 13.24 24.69
C PRO A 49 -14.03 14.12 25.12
N ALA A 50 -15.03 14.31 24.26
CA ALA A 50 -16.29 14.95 24.56
C ALA A 50 -17.30 14.10 25.38
N GLU A 51 -17.12 12.78 25.52
CA GLU A 51 -17.99 11.95 26.38
C GLU A 51 -17.34 11.64 27.74
N ALA A 52 -17.00 12.69 28.49
CA ALA A 52 -16.95 12.57 29.93
C ALA A 52 -18.41 12.55 30.44
N PRO A 53 -18.86 11.57 31.23
CA PRO A 53 -20.20 11.61 31.79
C PRO A 53 -20.29 12.82 32.72
N ALA A 54 -21.12 13.79 32.34
CA ALA A 54 -21.52 14.85 33.23
C ALA A 54 -22.12 14.19 34.48
N ALA A 55 -21.49 14.41 35.63
CA ALA A 55 -21.99 13.97 36.90
C ALA A 55 -23.41 14.50 37.09
N GLU A 56 -24.38 13.60 37.15
CA GLU A 56 -25.73 13.90 37.61
C GLU A 56 -25.65 14.28 39.08
N ASP A 57 -25.97 15.55 39.39
CA ASP A 57 -26.24 16.00 40.75
C ASP A 57 -27.45 16.93 40.73
N GLY A 58 -28.47 16.57 41.50
CA GLY A 58 -29.35 17.54 42.17
C GLY A 58 -30.67 17.89 41.49
N VAL A 59 -31.64 17.01 41.66
CA VAL A 59 -33.09 17.27 41.62
C VAL A 59 -33.47 18.39 42.61
N ASP A 60 -34.17 19.45 42.15
CA ASP A 60 -35.40 19.97 42.78
C ASP A 60 -36.03 21.11 41.94
N THR A 61 -37.24 20.92 41.41
CA THR A 61 -38.13 22.04 41.03
C THR A 61 -39.59 21.55 41.08
N PRO A 62 -40.51 22.29 41.73
CA PRO A 62 -41.83 21.78 42.06
C PRO A 62 -42.85 21.93 40.92
N GLU A 63 -43.83 21.05 41.00
CA GLU A 63 -44.96 20.75 40.13
C GLU A 63 -46.11 21.78 40.23
N ASP A 64 -46.72 22.17 39.10
CA ASP A 64 -48.18 22.44 38.99
C ASP A 64 -48.66 22.34 37.51
N PRO A 65 -49.81 21.68 37.19
CA PRO A 65 -50.34 21.50 35.81
C PRO A 65 -51.65 22.30 35.58
N PRO A 66 -52.49 22.03 34.54
CA PRO A 66 -52.25 21.79 33.11
C PRO A 66 -52.98 22.80 32.19
N ALA A 67 -52.59 22.92 30.91
CA ALA A 67 -53.46 23.50 29.88
C ALA A 67 -53.29 22.81 28.51
N ALA A 68 -54.42 22.49 27.89
CA ALA A 68 -54.60 21.76 26.64
C ALA A 68 -54.09 22.53 25.39
N PRO A 69 -53.91 21.87 24.23
CA PRO A 69 -53.07 22.37 23.14
C PRO A 69 -53.84 23.28 22.16
N PRO A 70 -53.15 24.18 21.44
CA PRO A 70 -53.61 24.63 20.15
C PRO A 70 -52.83 23.92 19.03
N SER A 71 -53.62 23.32 18.14
CA SER A 71 -53.25 22.90 16.79
C SER A 71 -52.59 24.03 16.02
N VAL A 72 -51.47 23.75 15.35
CA VAL A 72 -51.07 24.48 14.13
C VAL A 72 -50.49 23.52 13.11
N SER A 73 -51.16 23.53 11.96
CA SER A 73 -50.67 23.04 10.68
C SER A 73 -49.78 24.11 10.06
N ALA A 74 -48.61 23.72 9.56
CA ALA A 74 -47.85 24.37 8.48
C ALA A 74 -46.75 23.37 8.04
N ALA A 75 -46.93 22.65 6.94
CA ALA A 75 -46.46 23.05 5.60
C ALA A 75 -44.95 23.36 5.61
N GLN A 76 -44.12 22.37 5.30
CA GLN A 76 -43.43 22.21 3.99
C GLN A 76 -42.11 22.99 3.92
N ASP A 77 -40.99 22.27 3.95
CA ASP A 77 -39.98 22.41 2.90
C ASP A 77 -39.10 21.15 2.80
N ALA A 78 -39.42 20.30 1.82
CA ALA A 78 -38.50 19.29 1.31
C ALA A 78 -38.84 19.10 -0.18
N GLY A 79 -38.01 19.69 -1.04
CA GLY A 79 -38.04 19.51 -2.49
C GLY A 79 -37.76 18.07 -2.93
N PRO A 80 -37.86 17.78 -4.24
CA PRO A 80 -38.65 16.64 -4.72
C PRO A 80 -37.80 15.40 -5.01
N VAL A 81 -38.12 14.29 -4.35
CA VAL A 81 -37.92 12.95 -4.95
C VAL A 81 -39.27 12.47 -5.46
N ALA A 82 -39.68 13.03 -6.60
CA ALA A 82 -40.87 12.58 -7.30
C ALA A 82 -40.62 11.18 -7.89
N GLY A 83 -41.31 10.17 -7.34
CA GLY A 83 -41.43 8.85 -7.97
C GLY A 83 -41.18 7.62 -7.10
N LEU A 84 -41.16 7.72 -5.77
CA LEU A 84 -41.15 6.53 -4.91
C LEU A 84 -42.58 6.18 -4.51
N ASP A 85 -42.96 4.90 -4.64
CA ASP A 85 -44.28 4.46 -4.20
C ASP A 85 -44.40 4.54 -2.65
N ALA A 86 -45.62 4.54 -2.12
CA ALA A 86 -45.82 4.63 -0.66
C ALA A 86 -45.20 3.45 0.12
N SER A 87 -44.99 2.31 -0.56
CA SER A 87 -44.32 1.12 -0.03
C SER A 87 -42.80 1.32 0.05
N ASP A 88 -42.19 2.03 -0.91
CA ASP A 88 -40.78 2.42 -0.91
C ASP A 88 -40.50 3.40 0.24
N ALA A 89 -41.39 4.36 0.47
CA ALA A 89 -41.25 5.28 1.61
C ALA A 89 -41.37 4.54 2.96
N ALA A 90 -42.30 3.59 3.07
CA ALA A 90 -42.45 2.75 4.25
C ALA A 90 -41.24 1.81 4.45
N PHE A 91 -40.69 1.30 3.34
CA PHE A 91 -39.48 0.48 3.33
C PHE A 91 -38.27 1.28 3.81
N TRP A 92 -38.01 2.47 3.28
CA TRP A 92 -36.91 3.32 3.76
C TRP A 92 -37.13 3.80 5.19
N GLY A 93 -38.37 4.05 5.60
CA GLY A 93 -38.70 4.34 7.01
C GLY A 93 -38.40 3.17 7.95
N LEU A 94 -38.68 1.94 7.52
CA LEU A 94 -38.35 0.72 8.26
C LEU A 94 -36.82 0.49 8.31
N VAL A 95 -36.12 0.68 7.19
CA VAL A 95 -34.65 0.57 7.10
C VAL A 95 -33.96 1.64 7.96
N SER A 96 -34.51 2.85 8.02
CA SER A 96 -33.99 3.93 8.87
C SER A 96 -34.26 3.67 10.36
N GLY A 97 -35.31 2.90 10.68
CA GLY A 97 -35.65 2.45 12.04
C GLY A 97 -34.89 1.21 12.50
N LEU A 98 -34.30 0.45 11.58
CA LEU A 98 -33.29 -0.55 11.88
C LEU A 98 -32.01 0.21 12.20
N HIS A 99 -31.72 0.38 13.49
CA HIS A 99 -30.36 0.64 13.96
C HIS A 99 -29.48 -0.55 13.53
N LEU A 100 -29.03 -0.54 12.27
CA LEU A 100 -27.74 -1.13 11.92
C LEU A 100 -26.79 -0.56 12.96
N SER A 101 -26.20 -1.42 13.78
CA SER A 101 -25.27 -1.02 14.83
C SER A 101 -24.30 -0.02 14.20
N GLN A 102 -24.40 1.24 14.61
CA GLN A 102 -23.48 2.30 14.20
C GLN A 102 -22.19 2.06 14.98
N ASP A 103 -21.59 0.89 14.76
CA ASP A 103 -20.23 0.66 15.19
C ASP A 103 -19.40 1.72 14.46
N PRO A 104 -18.57 2.50 15.18
CA PRO A 104 -17.77 3.52 14.55
C PRO A 104 -16.93 2.86 13.45
N GLU A 105 -17.01 3.43 12.24
CA GLU A 105 -16.21 2.97 11.09
C GLU A 105 -14.74 2.83 11.53
N PRO A 106 -14.10 1.68 11.28
CA PRO A 106 -12.74 1.45 11.75
C PRO A 106 -11.81 2.50 11.13
N GLN A 107 -11.01 3.18 11.96
CA GLN A 107 -10.08 4.22 11.50
C GLN A 107 -8.64 3.84 11.81
N ARG A 108 -7.74 4.12 10.86
CA ARG A 108 -6.29 3.98 11.05
C ARG A 108 -5.59 5.30 10.73
N SER A 109 -4.82 5.81 11.69
CA SER A 109 -4.04 7.04 11.51
C SER A 109 -2.98 6.87 10.42
N ALA A 110 -2.59 7.96 9.76
CA ALA A 110 -1.51 7.91 8.78
C ALA A 110 -0.20 7.37 9.39
N PRO A 111 0.64 6.67 8.62
CA PRO A 111 1.96 6.24 9.10
C PRO A 111 2.83 7.44 9.49
N THR A 112 3.37 7.44 10.70
CA THR A 112 4.31 8.49 11.17
C THR A 112 5.69 8.33 10.55
N ASP A 113 6.09 7.09 10.23
CA ASP A 113 7.38 6.80 9.61
C ASP A 113 7.32 7.00 8.09
N PRO A 114 8.17 7.87 7.49
CA PRO A 114 8.18 8.10 6.05
C PRO A 114 8.50 6.85 5.22
N ALA A 115 9.25 5.90 5.76
CA ALA A 115 9.51 4.63 5.08
C ALA A 115 8.24 3.77 4.99
N VAL A 116 7.44 3.73 6.05
CA VAL A 116 6.16 3.02 6.06
C VAL A 116 5.16 3.73 5.14
N ALA A 117 5.11 5.06 5.15
CA ALA A 117 4.27 5.84 4.24
C ALA A 117 4.59 5.58 2.76
N ARG A 118 5.87 5.34 2.41
CA ARG A 118 6.27 4.91 1.07
C ARG A 118 5.88 3.47 0.74
N LEU A 119 6.00 2.57 1.71
CA LEU A 119 5.63 1.17 1.51
C LEU A 119 4.11 0.99 1.39
N LEU A 120 3.33 1.77 2.12
CA LEU A 120 1.86 1.74 2.16
C LEU A 120 1.30 3.11 1.76
N PRO A 121 1.40 3.49 0.47
CA PRO A 121 0.95 4.79 -0.01
C PRO A 121 -0.57 4.93 0.08
N ASP A 122 -1.04 6.16 0.31
CA ASP A 122 -2.47 6.46 0.32
C ASP A 122 -3.04 6.37 -1.10
N ALA A 123 -4.04 5.52 -1.30
CA ALA A 123 -4.69 5.35 -2.60
C ALA A 123 -5.68 6.48 -2.92
N MET A 124 -6.08 7.29 -1.91
CA MET A 124 -7.07 8.36 -2.04
C MET A 124 -6.50 9.70 -1.53
N PRO A 125 -5.45 10.25 -2.17
CA PRO A 125 -4.78 11.47 -1.71
C PRO A 125 -5.68 12.72 -1.73
N GLN A 126 -6.78 12.70 -2.50
CA GLN A 126 -7.73 13.82 -2.61
C GLN A 126 -8.95 13.70 -1.67
N ALA A 127 -9.10 12.56 -0.98
CA ALA A 127 -10.21 12.31 -0.06
C ALA A 127 -10.04 13.03 1.28
N GLY A 128 -11.13 13.12 2.06
CA GLY A 128 -11.09 13.66 3.42
C GLY A 128 -10.32 12.76 4.38
N ALA A 129 -9.79 13.32 5.48
CA ALA A 129 -8.98 12.57 6.46
C ALA A 129 -9.70 11.33 7.03
N ALA A 130 -11.03 11.42 7.25
CA ALA A 130 -11.85 10.31 7.72
C ALA A 130 -11.94 9.18 6.69
N GLU A 131 -12.20 9.51 5.41
CA GLU A 131 -12.26 8.53 4.31
C GLU A 131 -10.91 7.85 4.09
N GLN A 132 -9.82 8.61 4.14
CA GLN A 132 -8.45 8.07 4.09
C GLN A 132 -8.17 7.13 5.27
N GLY A 133 -8.60 7.50 6.48
CA GLY A 133 -8.47 6.68 7.68
C GLY A 133 -9.23 5.35 7.61
N ALA A 134 -10.46 5.39 7.09
CA ALA A 134 -11.28 4.21 6.87
C ALA A 134 -10.67 3.28 5.80
N HIS A 135 -10.23 3.85 4.68
CA HIS A 135 -9.58 3.09 3.63
C HIS A 135 -8.30 2.39 4.13
N ARG A 136 -7.47 3.08 4.92
CA ARG A 136 -6.29 2.48 5.55
C ARG A 136 -6.65 1.34 6.51
N ALA A 137 -7.71 1.50 7.31
CA ALA A 137 -8.18 0.45 8.20
C ALA A 137 -8.60 -0.82 7.43
N LEU A 138 -9.26 -0.64 6.28
CA LEU A 138 -9.74 -1.74 5.44
C LEU A 138 -8.64 -2.42 4.61
N THR A 139 -7.62 -1.68 4.16
CA THR A 139 -6.69 -2.16 3.12
C THR A 139 -5.27 -2.45 3.60
N GLU A 140 -4.74 -1.71 4.58
CA GLU A 140 -3.31 -1.78 4.93
C GLU A 140 -2.90 -3.17 5.44
N ASP A 141 -3.77 -3.92 6.10
CA ASP A 141 -3.44 -5.26 6.61
C ASP A 141 -3.19 -6.25 5.47
N ALA A 142 -4.06 -6.25 4.45
CA ALA A 142 -3.91 -7.09 3.27
C ALA A 142 -2.67 -6.69 2.45
N LEU A 143 -2.42 -5.38 2.29
CA LEU A 143 -1.23 -4.86 1.61
C LEU A 143 0.05 -5.26 2.36
N SER A 144 0.07 -5.11 3.68
CA SER A 144 1.20 -5.47 4.52
C SER A 144 1.44 -6.98 4.50
N GLU A 145 0.39 -7.79 4.52
CA GLU A 145 0.51 -9.25 4.42
C GLU A 145 1.14 -9.69 3.08
N GLY A 146 0.72 -9.10 1.96
CA GLY A 146 1.33 -9.34 0.65
C GLY A 146 2.82 -8.98 0.62
N LYS A 147 3.18 -7.80 1.15
CA LYS A 147 4.58 -7.35 1.25
C LYS A 147 5.43 -8.24 2.16
N LEU A 148 4.86 -8.69 3.28
CA LEU A 148 5.52 -9.65 4.18
C LEU A 148 5.73 -11.01 3.50
N ALA A 149 4.80 -11.45 2.65
CA ALA A 149 4.98 -12.67 1.87
C ALA A 149 6.10 -12.53 0.84
N ASP A 150 6.13 -11.44 0.08
CA ASP A 150 7.21 -11.11 -0.87
C ASP A 150 8.58 -11.03 -0.16
N ALA A 151 8.65 -10.36 1.00
CA ALA A 151 9.87 -10.25 1.80
C ALA A 151 10.36 -11.61 2.35
N ARG A 152 9.44 -12.46 2.84
CA ARG A 152 9.79 -13.82 3.29
C ARG A 152 10.34 -14.65 2.15
N LEU A 153 9.70 -14.61 0.97
CA LEU A 153 10.20 -15.25 -0.23
C LEU A 153 11.63 -14.78 -0.57
N ALA A 154 11.88 -13.47 -0.54
CA ALA A 154 13.22 -12.94 -0.79
C ALA A 154 14.26 -13.48 0.21
N LEU A 155 13.91 -13.61 1.50
CA LEU A 155 14.78 -14.24 2.49
C LEU A 155 15.03 -15.73 2.21
N GLU A 156 14.10 -16.44 1.58
CA GLU A 156 14.29 -17.83 1.16
C GLU A 156 15.21 -17.95 -0.05
N LEU A 157 15.09 -17.06 -1.04
CA LEU A 157 15.93 -17.07 -2.24
C LEU A 157 17.36 -16.56 -1.95
N LEU A 158 17.53 -15.65 -1.00
CA LEU A 158 18.83 -15.12 -0.55
C LEU A 158 19.52 -16.04 0.48
N ARG A 159 19.48 -17.36 0.32
CA ARG A 159 20.14 -18.31 1.24
C ARG A 159 21.62 -18.53 0.96
N SER A 160 22.07 -18.23 -0.26
CA SER A 160 23.45 -18.47 -0.71
C SER A 160 23.95 -17.33 -1.59
N THR A 161 25.25 -17.33 -1.89
CA THR A 161 25.89 -16.39 -2.82
C THR A 161 25.37 -16.55 -4.25
N ARG A 162 24.93 -17.75 -4.64
CA ARG A 162 24.25 -17.97 -5.91
C ARG A 162 22.74 -17.78 -5.68
N VAL A 163 22.20 -16.69 -6.21
CA VAL A 163 20.77 -16.38 -6.13
C VAL A 163 20.11 -16.96 -7.36
N GLU A 164 19.15 -17.86 -7.16
CA GLU A 164 18.33 -18.44 -8.23
C GLU A 164 16.88 -18.07 -7.98
N VAL A 165 16.27 -17.34 -8.90
CA VAL A 165 14.91 -16.80 -8.79
C VAL A 165 14.04 -17.48 -9.85
N PRO A 166 13.16 -18.41 -9.48
CA PRO A 166 12.23 -19.04 -10.42
C PRO A 166 11.36 -18.02 -11.16
N HIS A 167 10.98 -18.33 -12.40
CA HIS A 167 10.20 -17.43 -13.27
C HIS A 167 8.89 -16.95 -12.64
N ASP A 168 8.16 -17.86 -12.01
CA ASP A 168 6.91 -17.58 -11.30
C ASP A 168 7.10 -16.74 -10.02
N GLN A 169 8.31 -16.72 -9.47
CA GLN A 169 8.67 -16.02 -8.24
C GLN A 169 9.37 -14.67 -8.49
N ALA A 170 9.85 -14.43 -9.71
CA ALA A 170 10.59 -13.23 -10.06
C ALA A 170 9.81 -11.92 -9.82
N PRO A 171 8.50 -11.81 -10.12
CA PRO A 171 7.74 -10.60 -9.79
C PRO A 171 7.69 -10.33 -8.28
N ALA A 172 7.52 -11.36 -7.46
CA ALA A 172 7.47 -11.24 -6.00
C ALA A 172 8.83 -10.87 -5.41
N PHE A 173 9.90 -11.49 -5.89
CA PHE A 173 11.26 -11.14 -5.51
C PHE A 173 11.62 -9.69 -5.92
N GLY A 174 11.24 -9.27 -7.12
CA GLY A 174 11.41 -7.90 -7.60
C GLY A 174 10.66 -6.88 -6.75
N ARG A 175 9.41 -7.17 -6.34
CA ARG A 175 8.65 -6.31 -5.41
C ARG A 175 9.33 -6.19 -4.05
N ALA A 176 9.87 -7.29 -3.51
CA ALA A 176 10.61 -7.25 -2.24
C ALA A 176 11.89 -6.40 -2.33
N LEU A 177 12.66 -6.51 -3.43
CA LEU A 177 13.81 -5.65 -3.68
C LEU A 177 13.42 -4.18 -3.84
N ASN A 178 12.31 -3.91 -4.53
CA ASN A 178 11.77 -2.57 -4.66
C ASN A 178 11.36 -1.98 -3.30
N ASP A 179 10.74 -2.77 -2.42
CA ASP A 179 10.38 -2.33 -1.08
C ASP A 179 11.62 -1.95 -0.24
N VAL A 180 12.71 -2.74 -0.34
CA VAL A 180 14.00 -2.37 0.27
C VAL A 180 14.52 -1.04 -0.29
N ARG A 181 14.49 -0.87 -1.62
CA ARG A 181 14.91 0.37 -2.28
C ARG A 181 14.09 1.57 -1.82
N LEU A 182 12.77 1.42 -1.67
CA LEU A 182 11.87 2.48 -1.19
C LEU A 182 12.17 2.89 0.26
N VAL A 183 12.49 1.92 1.14
CA VAL A 183 12.88 2.22 2.52
C VAL A 183 14.21 2.99 2.55
N LEU A 184 15.21 2.55 1.78
CA LEU A 184 16.48 3.25 1.69
C LEU A 184 16.31 4.68 1.15
N ALA A 185 15.51 4.85 0.10
CA ALA A 185 15.16 6.17 -0.44
C ALA A 185 14.53 7.07 0.62
N ALA A 186 13.60 6.56 1.45
CA ALA A 186 13.00 7.33 2.52
C ALA A 186 13.99 7.75 3.61
N ARG A 187 14.93 6.87 3.97
CA ARG A 187 15.97 7.19 4.98
C ARG A 187 17.00 8.17 4.46
N LEU A 188 17.27 8.15 3.15
CA LEU A 188 18.15 9.09 2.46
C LEU A 188 17.45 10.41 2.08
N GLY A 189 16.14 10.52 2.31
CA GLY A 189 15.38 11.72 1.94
C GLY A 189 15.30 11.96 0.43
N VAL A 190 15.26 10.90 -0.38
CA VAL A 190 15.16 10.99 -1.85
C VAL A 190 13.71 11.25 -2.25
N GLU A 191 13.38 12.52 -2.54
CA GLU A 191 12.05 12.94 -2.98
C GLU A 191 12.03 13.30 -4.48
N THR A 192 13.14 13.79 -5.02
CA THR A 192 13.26 14.22 -6.42
C THR A 192 14.30 13.43 -7.21
N GLU A 193 14.31 13.64 -8.53
CA GLU A 193 15.33 13.08 -9.41
C GLU A 193 16.73 13.64 -9.09
N GLU A 194 16.83 14.91 -8.72
CA GLU A 194 18.08 15.52 -8.28
C GLU A 194 18.61 14.90 -6.98
N ASP A 195 17.73 14.51 -6.05
CA ASP A 195 18.12 13.79 -4.84
C ASP A 195 18.71 12.42 -5.17
N ALA A 196 18.04 11.69 -6.06
CA ALA A 196 18.50 10.40 -6.52
C ALA A 196 19.87 10.52 -7.23
N ALA A 197 20.07 11.54 -8.06
CA ALA A 197 21.33 11.79 -8.74
C ALA A 197 22.49 12.05 -7.76
N ARG A 198 22.24 12.78 -6.65
CA ARG A 198 23.26 12.98 -5.60
C ARG A 198 23.63 11.68 -4.90
N VAL A 199 22.65 10.84 -4.58
CA VAL A 199 22.87 9.53 -3.97
C VAL A 199 23.62 8.59 -4.93
N HIS A 200 23.28 8.62 -6.22
CA HIS A 200 23.95 7.82 -7.25
C HIS A 200 25.42 8.22 -7.47
N ALA A 201 25.80 9.45 -7.16
CA ALA A 201 27.21 9.88 -7.22
C ALA A 201 28.09 9.22 -6.14
N VAL A 202 27.51 8.58 -5.14
CA VAL A 202 28.24 7.82 -4.11
C VAL A 202 28.39 6.36 -4.58
N ASP A 203 29.49 6.06 -5.27
CA ASP A 203 29.72 4.75 -5.90
C ASP A 203 30.95 3.97 -5.39
N ASP A 204 31.80 4.61 -4.56
CA ASP A 204 32.98 3.95 -3.98
C ASP A 204 32.70 3.39 -2.58
N TRP A 205 32.76 2.06 -2.47
CA TRP A 205 32.63 1.36 -1.19
C TRP A 205 33.72 1.69 -0.17
N ARG A 206 34.88 2.19 -0.62
CA ARG A 206 36.02 2.52 0.25
C ARG A 206 35.89 3.87 0.92
N SER A 207 35.02 4.74 0.43
CA SER A 207 34.80 6.09 0.96
C SER A 207 33.59 6.18 1.90
N ALA A 208 32.86 5.08 2.13
CA ALA A 208 31.77 5.05 3.08
C ALA A 208 32.29 5.07 4.53
N GLU A 209 32.43 6.28 5.06
CA GLU A 209 32.89 6.53 6.43
C GLU A 209 31.72 6.67 7.42
N ASP A 210 30.51 6.95 6.92
CA ASP A 210 29.31 7.18 7.71
C ASP A 210 28.11 6.31 7.26
N VAL A 211 27.03 6.38 8.06
CA VAL A 211 25.80 5.60 7.85
C VAL A 211 25.06 6.03 6.58
N GLU A 212 25.05 7.32 6.26
CA GLU A 212 24.37 7.87 5.09
C GLU A 212 25.04 7.41 3.79
N SER A 213 26.36 7.51 3.72
CA SER A 213 27.19 7.00 2.61
C SER A 213 27.02 5.48 2.44
N THR A 214 26.92 4.74 3.55
CA THR A 214 26.63 3.29 3.49
C THR A 214 25.23 3.02 2.93
N MET A 215 24.21 3.76 3.37
CA MET A 215 22.85 3.63 2.83
C MET A 215 22.77 4.00 1.35
N ALA A 216 23.53 5.01 0.91
CA ALA A 216 23.62 5.42 -0.49
C ALA A 216 24.18 4.28 -1.37
N LEU A 217 25.26 3.64 -0.94
CA LEU A 217 25.82 2.48 -1.65
C LEU A 217 24.83 1.31 -1.71
N LEU A 218 24.11 1.04 -0.61
CA LEU A 218 23.07 0.01 -0.58
C LEU A 218 21.89 0.36 -1.51
N TYR A 219 21.49 1.62 -1.57
CA TYR A 219 20.45 2.10 -2.49
C TYR A 219 20.89 1.93 -3.94
N ASN A 220 22.14 2.27 -4.26
CA ASN A 220 22.71 2.11 -5.59
C ASN A 220 22.78 0.63 -6.00
N PHE A 221 23.26 -0.24 -5.10
CA PHE A 221 23.35 -1.67 -5.35
C PHE A 221 21.99 -2.34 -5.49
N THR A 222 21.03 -2.03 -4.63
CA THR A 222 19.66 -2.57 -4.72
C THR A 222 18.94 -2.09 -5.98
N SER A 223 19.15 -0.82 -6.38
CA SER A 223 18.63 -0.28 -7.64
C SER A 223 19.21 -1.01 -8.86
N TRP A 224 20.53 -1.15 -8.93
CA TRP A 224 21.20 -1.91 -9.99
C TRP A 224 20.73 -3.37 -10.03
N LEU A 225 20.65 -4.03 -8.88
CA LEU A 225 20.24 -5.43 -8.81
C LEU A 225 18.80 -5.62 -9.33
N LEU A 226 17.87 -4.76 -8.91
CA LEU A 226 16.49 -4.74 -9.38
C LEU A 226 16.42 -4.47 -10.89
N GLU A 227 17.16 -3.49 -11.39
CA GLU A 227 17.23 -3.17 -12.82
C GLU A 227 17.68 -4.37 -13.65
N THR A 228 18.72 -5.09 -13.21
CA THR A 228 19.20 -6.27 -13.93
C THR A 228 18.16 -7.38 -13.97
N LEU A 229 17.41 -7.60 -12.89
CA LEU A 229 16.31 -8.58 -12.87
C LEU A 229 15.19 -8.16 -13.81
N MET A 230 14.74 -6.90 -13.72
CA MET A 230 13.66 -6.37 -14.55
C MET A 230 14.02 -6.42 -16.04
N THR A 231 15.26 -6.08 -16.40
CA THR A 231 15.75 -6.15 -17.78
C THR A 231 15.65 -7.57 -18.35
N GLU A 232 16.06 -8.57 -17.58
CA GLU A 232 15.98 -9.97 -18.01
C GLU A 232 14.51 -10.45 -18.07
N MET A 233 13.66 -10.01 -17.13
CA MET A 233 12.22 -10.31 -17.17
C MET A 233 11.51 -9.71 -18.39
N LEU A 234 11.83 -8.45 -18.74
CA LEU A 234 11.26 -7.80 -19.92
C LEU A 234 11.75 -8.46 -21.22
N SER A 235 12.98 -8.97 -21.25
CA SER A 235 13.54 -9.66 -22.41
C SER A 235 12.85 -10.99 -22.73
N GLU A 236 12.08 -11.57 -21.79
CA GLU A 236 11.30 -12.79 -21.98
C GLU A 236 9.87 -12.54 -22.47
N LEU A 237 9.36 -11.32 -22.30
CA LEU A 237 8.04 -11.00 -22.84
C LEU A 237 8.15 -11.11 -24.36
N PRO A 238 7.28 -11.90 -25.02
CA PRO A 238 7.30 -11.98 -26.47
C PRO A 238 7.14 -10.55 -27.02
N GLU A 239 8.15 -10.05 -27.74
CA GLU A 239 7.98 -8.91 -28.63
C GLU A 239 6.78 -9.25 -29.51
N GLY A 240 5.83 -8.32 -29.61
CA GLY A 240 4.46 -8.55 -30.06
C GLY A 240 4.33 -9.63 -31.13
N ALA A 241 3.37 -10.54 -30.89
CA ALA A 241 2.93 -11.53 -31.85
C ALA A 241 3.02 -10.97 -33.29
N ASP A 242 3.83 -11.64 -34.10
CA ASP A 242 4.03 -11.38 -35.52
C ASP A 242 2.82 -10.68 -36.15
N GLU A 243 3.05 -9.48 -36.68
CA GLU A 243 2.27 -8.89 -37.78
C GLU A 243 2.50 -9.73 -39.07
N SER A 244 2.32 -11.04 -38.98
CA SER A 244 2.51 -12.00 -40.05
C SER A 244 1.75 -13.30 -39.72
N ALA A 245 0.43 -13.18 -39.56
CA ALA A 245 -0.47 -14.28 -39.91
C ALA A 245 -0.83 -14.15 -41.40
N PRO A 246 -0.73 -15.24 -42.19
CA PRO A 246 -0.78 -15.19 -43.65
C PRO A 246 -2.22 -15.02 -44.13
N GLY A 247 -2.49 -13.95 -44.85
CA GLY A 247 -3.69 -13.83 -45.67
C GLY A 247 -3.57 -14.75 -46.88
N ALA A 248 -4.24 -15.90 -46.82
CA ALA A 248 -4.56 -16.71 -47.99
C ALA A 248 -5.75 -16.10 -48.75
N GLY A 249 -5.68 -16.14 -50.09
CA GLY A 249 -6.71 -15.70 -51.05
C GLY A 249 -6.34 -14.35 -51.68
N ASP A 250 -6.04 -14.22 -52.97
CA ASP A 250 -6.72 -14.86 -54.10
C ASP A 250 -5.76 -15.29 -55.21
N ALA A 251 -5.96 -16.53 -55.67
CA ALA A 251 -5.65 -16.94 -57.02
C ALA A 251 -6.94 -16.80 -57.83
N GLU A 252 -6.92 -15.96 -58.86
CA GLU A 252 -7.87 -15.82 -59.99
C GLU A 252 -7.29 -14.64 -60.81
N ASP A 253 -7.08 -14.63 -62.12
CA ASP A 253 -7.19 -15.62 -63.18
C ASP A 253 -6.49 -15.02 -64.41
N GLU A 254 -6.17 -15.89 -65.37
CA GLU A 254 -5.56 -15.64 -66.68
C GLU A 254 -6.19 -14.49 -67.50
N GLN A 255 -5.35 -13.58 -68.05
CA GLN A 255 -5.21 -13.25 -69.49
C GLN A 255 -4.34 -12.02 -69.73
#